data_AF-A0A498J6U2-F1
#
_entry.id   AF-A0A498J6U2-F1
#
_cell.length_a   1.000
_cell.length_b   1.000
_cell.length_c   1.000
_cell.angle_alpha   90.00
_cell.angle_beta   90.00
_cell.angle_gamma   90.00
#
_symmetry.space_group_name_H-M   'P 1'
#
loop_
_entity.id
_entity.type
_entity.pdbx_description
1 polymer ?
#
loop_
_entity_poly.entity_id
_entity_poly.type
_entity_poly.pdbx_seq_one_letter_code
_entity_poly.pdbx_strand_id
1 'polypeptide(L)'
;MCRNIPRHMEIKEKGEKMDRLSMFIKTRTKKTKNNDRDLFDEESGGIINQFNQCLEEMDEHEQDEDYREEVFTRVMGPDAHGRVRMYGTGITPSQVFGQSSRSSNVNEDTIQEEVEKYKTKIDDLKAKHESEIEHL
;
A
#
# COMPACT_ATOMS: atom_id res chain seq x y z
N MET A 1 21.49 24.42 8.35
CA MET A 1 22.27 23.69 7.33
C MET A 1 21.49 22.44 6.96
N CYS A 2 20.76 22.46 5.85
CA CYS A 2 20.09 21.27 5.32
C CYS A 2 21.20 20.32 4.82
N ARG A 3 21.33 19.15 5.45
CA ARG A 3 22.30 18.14 5.04
C ARG A 3 21.97 17.71 3.61
N ASN A 4 22.98 17.64 2.76
CA ASN A 4 22.87 17.12 1.40
C ASN A 4 22.24 15.73 1.45
N ILE A 5 20.98 15.63 1.02
CA ILE A 5 20.33 14.35 0.76
C ILE A 5 21.00 13.82 -0.52
N PRO A 6 21.64 12.64 -0.49
CA PRO A 6 22.23 12.06 -1.69
C PRO A 6 21.13 11.94 -2.75
N ARG A 7 21.28 12.67 -3.86
CA ARG A 7 20.42 12.49 -5.02
C ARG A 7 20.82 11.17 -5.67
N HIS A 8 19.89 10.22 -5.64
CA HIS A 8 20.00 8.87 -6.22
C HIS A 8 21.01 7.95 -5.52
N MET A 9 20.51 7.09 -4.62
CA MET A 9 21.31 6.03 -4.01
C MET A 9 21.30 4.81 -4.95
N GLU A 10 22.38 4.64 -5.72
CA GLU A 10 22.60 3.41 -6.50
C GLU A 10 22.89 2.24 -5.55
N ILE A 11 21.97 1.30 -5.46
CA ILE A 11 22.19 0.07 -4.71
C ILE A 11 22.93 -0.90 -5.62
N LYS A 12 24.01 -1.49 -5.11
CA LYS A 12 24.83 -2.45 -5.85
C LYS A 12 24.87 -3.77 -5.11
N GLU A 13 24.71 -4.87 -5.83
CA GLU A 13 25.02 -6.20 -5.30
C GLU A 13 26.28 -6.71 -5.99
N LYS A 14 27.30 -7.07 -5.21
CA LYS A 14 28.62 -7.49 -5.72
C LYS A 14 29.27 -6.48 -6.70
N GLY A 15 28.88 -5.21 -6.64
CA GLY A 15 29.41 -4.14 -7.50
C GLY A 15 28.56 -3.84 -8.74
N GLU A 16 27.53 -4.65 -9.02
CA GLU A 16 26.62 -4.44 -10.14
C GLU A 16 25.41 -3.60 -9.71
N LYS A 17 25.04 -2.63 -10.54
CA LYS A 17 23.85 -1.78 -10.30
C LYS A 17 22.62 -2.67 -10.33
N MET A 18 21.80 -2.55 -9.30
CA MET A 18 20.58 -3.32 -9.18
C MET A 18 19.37 -2.46 -9.52
N ASP A 19 18.47 -3.00 -10.34
CA ASP A 19 17.20 -2.36 -10.66
C ASP A 19 16.23 -2.37 -9.47
N ARG A 20 15.20 -1.52 -9.54
CA ARG A 20 14.19 -1.34 -8.48
C ARG A 20 13.46 -2.62 -8.14
N LEU A 21 13.09 -3.36 -9.19
CA LEU A 21 12.33 -4.59 -9.10
C LEU A 21 13.18 -5.67 -8.42
N SER A 22 14.43 -5.85 -8.86
CA SER A 22 15.38 -6.75 -8.20
C SER A 22 15.64 -6.37 -6.74
N MET A 23 15.78 -5.07 -6.46
CA MET A 23 15.95 -4.58 -5.09
C MET A 23 14.77 -4.96 -4.19
N PHE A 24 13.54 -4.76 -4.67
CA PHE A 24 12.34 -5.12 -3.92
C PHE A 24 12.32 -6.62 -3.59
N ILE A 25 12.50 -7.46 -4.61
CA ILE A 25 12.49 -8.92 -4.42
C ILE A 25 13.56 -9.35 -3.43
N LYS A 26 14.80 -8.86 -3.55
CA LYS A 26 15.90 -9.25 -2.66
C LYS A 26 15.74 -8.75 -1.23
N THR A 27 15.20 -7.55 -1.02
CA THR A 27 14.95 -7.03 0.34
C THR A 27 13.75 -7.71 1.02
N ARG A 28 12.84 -8.30 0.25
CA ARG A 28 11.64 -9.01 0.74
C ARG A 28 11.73 -10.53 0.71
N THR A 29 12.90 -11.06 0.35
CA THR A 29 13.18 -12.50 0.39
C THR A 29 14.34 -12.79 1.32
N LYS A 30 14.16 -13.75 2.22
CA LYS A 30 15.18 -14.24 3.12
C LYS A 30 15.94 -15.35 2.42
N LYS A 31 17.28 -15.27 2.48
CA LYS A 31 18.13 -16.37 2.05
C LYS A 31 18.01 -17.51 3.08
N THR A 32 17.33 -18.59 2.73
CA THR A 32 17.32 -19.79 3.58
C THR A 32 18.57 -20.64 3.33
N LYS A 33 18.86 -21.57 4.26
CA LYS A 33 20.00 -22.49 4.16
C LYS A 33 19.89 -23.44 2.95
N ASN A 34 18.70 -23.60 2.38
CA ASN A 34 18.42 -24.54 1.29
C ASN A 34 18.31 -23.87 -0.09
N ASN A 35 18.73 -22.60 -0.24
CA ASN A 35 18.55 -21.78 -1.45
C ASN A 35 17.09 -21.45 -1.82
N ASP A 36 16.10 -21.95 -1.08
CA ASP A 36 14.73 -21.46 -1.19
C ASP A 36 14.63 -20.01 -0.69
N ARG A 37 13.98 -19.16 -1.47
CA ARG A 37 13.60 -17.82 -1.01
C ARG A 37 12.35 -17.94 -0.16
N ASP A 38 12.50 -17.70 1.13
CA ASP A 38 11.36 -17.56 2.03
C ASP A 38 10.97 -16.07 2.10
N LEU A 39 9.68 -15.76 2.05
CA LEU A 39 9.18 -14.39 2.04
C LEU A 39 9.13 -13.83 3.47
N PHE A 40 9.42 -12.55 3.67
CA PHE A 40 9.29 -11.94 5.00
C PHE A 40 7.83 -11.69 5.40
N ASP A 41 6.96 -11.45 4.42
CA ASP A 41 5.57 -11.07 4.63
C ASP A 41 4.69 -11.48 3.42
N GLU A 42 3.44 -11.87 3.69
CA GLU A 42 2.48 -12.33 2.69
C GLU A 42 2.12 -11.22 1.68
N GLU A 43 2.05 -9.96 2.14
CA GLU A 43 1.80 -8.78 1.30
C GLU A 43 2.88 -8.64 0.22
N SER A 44 4.16 -8.74 0.60
CA SER A 44 5.27 -8.74 -0.36
C SER A 44 5.20 -9.91 -1.33
N GLY A 45 4.71 -11.07 -0.89
CA GLY A 45 4.45 -12.21 -1.78
C GLY A 45 3.45 -11.88 -2.89
N GLY A 46 2.35 -11.22 -2.55
CA GLY A 46 1.35 -10.75 -3.51
C GLY A 46 1.92 -9.79 -4.55
N ILE A 47 2.75 -8.83 -4.12
CA ILE A 47 3.40 -7.86 -5.00
C ILE A 47 4.42 -8.56 -5.92
N ILE A 48 5.22 -9.49 -5.39
CA ILE A 48 6.19 -10.27 -6.19
C ILE A 48 5.48 -11.11 -7.26
N ASN A 49 4.33 -11.70 -6.92
CA ASN A 49 3.53 -12.42 -7.91
C ASN A 49 3.02 -11.51 -9.03
N GLN A 50 2.58 -10.29 -8.71
CA GLN A 50 2.18 -9.31 -9.74
C GLN A 50 3.36 -8.92 -10.64
N PHE A 51 4.55 -8.74 -10.07
CA PHE A 51 5.74 -8.53 -10.89
C PHE A 51 5.99 -9.68 -11.85
N ASN A 52 5.97 -10.92 -11.36
CA ASN A 52 6.20 -12.10 -12.20
C ASN A 52 5.18 -12.19 -13.34
N GLN A 53 3.90 -11.91 -13.08
CA GLN A 53 2.87 -11.84 -14.12
C GLN A 53 3.17 -10.79 -15.20
N CYS A 54 3.68 -9.62 -14.79
CA CYS A 54 4.09 -8.59 -15.74
C CYS A 54 5.33 -9.00 -16.52
N LEU A 55 6.28 -9.70 -15.89
CA LEU A 55 7.47 -10.19 -16.57
C LEU A 55 7.15 -11.32 -17.55
N GLU A 56 6.11 -12.13 -17.30
CA GLU A 56 5.65 -13.18 -18.23
C GLU A 56 5.07 -12.62 -19.54
N GLU A 57 4.74 -11.33 -19.61
CA GLU A 57 4.24 -10.69 -20.84
C GLU A 57 5.33 -10.51 -21.92
N MET A 58 6.61 -10.53 -21.53
CA MET A 58 7.75 -10.34 -22.44
C MET A 58 8.87 -11.35 -22.19
N ASP A 59 9.54 -11.77 -23.25
CA ASP A 59 10.69 -12.68 -23.14
C ASP A 59 11.83 -12.04 -22.34
N GLU A 60 12.50 -12.84 -21.49
CA GLU A 60 13.57 -12.39 -20.59
C GLU A 60 14.69 -11.63 -21.31
N HIS A 61 14.94 -11.94 -22.58
CA HIS A 61 15.94 -11.30 -23.42
C HIS A 61 15.57 -9.88 -23.89
N GLU A 62 14.28 -9.53 -23.84
CA GLU A 62 13.76 -8.22 -24.22
C GLU A 62 13.48 -7.32 -22.99
N GLN A 63 13.65 -7.85 -21.78
CA GLN A 63 13.44 -7.13 -20.52
C GLN A 63 14.64 -6.24 -20.16
N ASP A 64 14.82 -5.14 -20.89
CA ASP A 64 15.83 -4.12 -20.56
C ASP A 64 15.51 -3.33 -19.28
N GLU A 65 16.39 -2.42 -18.88
CA GLU A 65 16.23 -1.62 -17.66
C GLU A 65 14.95 -0.77 -17.70
N ASP A 66 14.56 -0.27 -18.87
CA ASP A 66 13.39 0.60 -19.05
C ASP A 66 12.08 -0.21 -18.94
N TYR A 67 12.02 -1.41 -19.52
CA TYR A 67 10.88 -2.30 -19.36
C TYR A 67 10.70 -2.72 -17.90
N ARG A 68 11.80 -3.07 -17.22
CA ARG A 68 11.75 -3.46 -15.81
C ARG A 68 11.32 -2.31 -14.90
N GLU A 69 11.68 -1.08 -15.28
CA GLU A 69 11.19 0.15 -14.65
C GLU A 69 9.70 0.38 -14.89
N GLU A 70 9.20 0.12 -16.10
CA GLU A 70 7.79 0.19 -16.43
C GLU A 70 6.99 -0.84 -15.62
N VAL A 71 7.45 -2.09 -15.57
CA VAL A 71 6.84 -3.15 -14.75
C VAL A 71 6.78 -2.72 -13.28
N PHE A 72 7.87 -2.14 -12.76
CA PHE A 72 7.90 -1.62 -11.41
C PHE A 72 6.84 -0.52 -11.21
N THR A 73 6.79 0.46 -12.10
CA THR A 73 5.84 1.58 -12.06
C THR A 73 4.39 1.11 -12.22
N ARG A 74 4.13 0.05 -13.00
CA ARG A 74 2.80 -0.50 -13.23
C ARG A 74 2.24 -1.17 -11.99
N VAL A 75 3.05 -1.98 -11.31
CA VAL A 75 2.65 -2.69 -10.09
C VAL A 75 2.67 -1.77 -8.87
N MET A 76 3.75 -1.00 -8.70
CA MET A 76 3.92 -0.15 -7.52
C MET A 76 3.20 1.17 -7.65
N GLY A 77 2.93 1.67 -8.86
CA GLY A 77 2.44 3.01 -9.15
C GLY A 77 3.57 4.02 -9.39
N PRO A 78 3.29 5.16 -10.05
CA PRO A 78 4.30 6.17 -10.33
C PRO A 78 4.78 6.87 -9.05
N ASP A 79 6.05 7.29 -9.10
CA ASP A 79 6.62 8.19 -8.10
C ASP A 79 5.92 9.56 -8.13
N ALA A 80 5.77 10.18 -6.96
CA ALA A 80 5.16 11.50 -6.82
C ALA A 80 6.15 12.52 -6.26
N HIS A 81 5.85 13.81 -6.40
CA HIS A 81 6.72 14.86 -5.86
C HIS A 81 6.94 14.68 -4.35
N GLY A 82 8.20 14.52 -3.94
CA GLY A 82 8.58 14.25 -2.54
C GLY A 82 8.32 12.83 -2.04
N ARG A 83 7.83 11.91 -2.90
CA ARG A 83 7.56 10.51 -2.55
C ARG A 83 8.07 9.59 -3.66
N VAL A 84 9.26 9.05 -3.45
CA VAL A 84 9.79 7.94 -4.26
C VAL A 84 9.27 6.63 -3.66
N ARG A 85 8.52 5.84 -4.43
CA ARG A 85 8.02 4.52 -4.04
C ARG A 85 9.15 3.51 -4.19
N MET A 86 10.13 3.55 -3.30
CA MET A 86 11.22 2.56 -3.24
C MET A 86 11.68 2.27 -1.81
N TYR A 87 12.32 1.10 -1.65
CA TYR A 87 12.93 0.53 -0.44
C TYR A 87 11.96 -0.21 0.54
N GLY A 88 10.79 -0.60 0.04
CA GLY A 88 9.80 -1.39 0.75
C GLY A 88 8.75 -0.54 1.48
N THR A 89 7.76 -1.20 2.09
CA THR A 89 6.99 -0.64 3.20
C THR A 89 7.98 -0.41 4.35
N GLY A 90 8.79 0.65 4.25
CA GLY A 90 9.39 1.24 5.44
C GLY A 90 8.27 1.55 6.42
N ILE A 91 8.60 1.71 7.71
CA ILE A 91 7.59 2.01 8.72
C ILE A 91 6.77 3.19 8.20
N THR A 92 5.51 2.93 7.83
CA THR A 92 4.69 3.99 7.23
C THR A 92 4.57 5.08 8.29
N PRO A 93 4.46 6.36 7.93
CA PRO A 93 4.21 7.39 8.95
C PRO A 93 3.05 7.02 9.87
N SER A 94 2.03 6.29 9.38
CA SER A 94 0.95 5.72 10.18
C SER A 94 1.37 4.64 11.20
N GLN A 95 2.44 3.90 10.94
CA GLN A 95 3.01 2.90 11.83
C GLN A 95 4.01 3.51 12.85
N VAL A 96 4.69 4.62 12.51
CA VAL A 96 5.59 5.33 13.45
C VAL A 96 4.83 6.31 14.33
N PHE A 97 3.98 7.14 13.71
CA PHE A 97 3.29 8.26 14.34
C PHE A 97 1.83 7.94 14.69
N GLY A 98 1.38 6.70 14.45
CA GLY A 98 -0.05 6.35 14.47
C GLY A 98 -0.80 6.98 13.30
N GLN A 99 -2.10 6.73 13.18
CA GLN A 99 -3.01 7.47 12.28
C GLN A 99 -3.18 8.94 12.76
N SER A 100 -2.09 9.70 12.86
CA SER A 100 -2.12 11.10 13.21
C SER A 100 -1.63 11.91 12.03
N SER A 101 -2.59 12.40 11.26
CA SER A 101 -2.56 13.65 10.45
C SER A 101 -3.44 13.55 9.22
N ARG A 102 -4.72 13.29 9.45
CA ARG A 102 -5.77 14.10 8.83
C ARG A 102 -6.89 14.17 9.85
N SER A 103 -6.76 15.12 10.79
CA SER A 103 -7.95 15.78 11.31
C SER A 103 -8.59 16.52 10.13
N SER A 104 -9.24 15.80 9.22
CA SER A 104 -10.53 16.31 8.77
C SER A 104 -11.29 16.48 10.06
N ASN A 105 -11.69 17.71 10.36
CA ASN A 105 -12.52 18.08 11.49
C ASN A 105 -13.87 17.37 11.36
N VAL A 106 -13.88 16.05 11.49
CA VAL A 106 -15.09 15.29 11.69
C VAL A 106 -15.23 15.34 13.20
N ASN A 107 -15.89 16.41 13.67
CA ASN A 107 -16.20 16.56 15.08
C ASN A 107 -16.97 15.29 15.46
N GLU A 108 -16.42 14.50 16.37
CA GLU A 108 -17.03 13.27 16.86
C GLU A 108 -18.46 13.54 17.35
N ASP A 109 -18.68 14.73 17.93
CA ASP A 109 -19.99 15.27 18.32
C ASP A 109 -20.99 15.33 17.15
N THR A 110 -20.58 15.81 15.96
CA THR A 110 -21.48 15.84 14.78
C THR A 110 -21.84 14.44 14.30
N ILE A 111 -20.93 13.47 14.39
CA ILE A 111 -21.24 12.09 14.02
C ILE A 111 -22.24 11.51 15.02
N GLN A 112 -22.03 11.73 16.32
CA GLN A 112 -22.95 11.25 17.36
C GLN A 112 -24.34 11.86 17.21
N GLU A 113 -24.44 13.16 16.94
CA GLU A 113 -25.73 13.83 16.69
C GLU A 113 -26.45 13.26 15.46
N GLU A 114 -25.75 13.03 14.36
CA GLU A 114 -26.34 12.42 13.17
C GLU A 114 -26.81 10.98 13.42
N VAL A 115 -26.00 10.18 14.13
CA VAL A 115 -26.36 8.81 14.50
C VAL A 115 -27.63 8.77 15.37
N GLU A 116 -27.73 9.63 16.39
CA GLU A 116 -28.92 9.71 17.24
C GLU A 116 -30.15 10.19 16.45
N LYS A 117 -29.97 11.13 15.51
CA LYS A 117 -31.04 11.57 14.59
C LYS A 117 -31.52 10.46 13.66
N TYR A 118 -30.65 9.60 13.16
CA TYR A 118 -31.07 8.47 12.33
C TYR A 118 -31.75 7.39 13.16
N LYS A 119 -31.26 7.14 14.37
CA LYS A 119 -31.84 6.17 15.30
C LYS A 119 -33.28 6.54 15.69
N THR A 120 -33.51 7.80 16.08
CA THR A 120 -34.87 8.31 16.37
C THR A 120 -35.82 8.20 15.19
N LYS A 121 -35.36 8.52 13.97
CA LYS A 121 -36.18 8.34 12.76
C LYS A 121 -36.54 6.87 12.48
N ILE A 122 -35.61 5.96 12.74
CA ILE A 122 -35.84 4.52 12.57
C ILE A 122 -36.88 4.04 13.58
N ASP A 123 -36.79 4.49 14.83
CA ASP A 123 -37.75 4.15 15.89
C ASP A 123 -39.16 4.70 15.58
N ASP A 124 -39.26 5.95 15.12
CA ASP A 124 -40.53 6.56 14.71
C ASP A 124 -41.18 5.84 13.52
N LEU A 125 -40.38 5.51 12.50
CA LEU A 125 -40.86 4.74 11.34
C LEU A 125 -41.31 3.35 11.78
N LYS A 126 -40.55 2.69 12.66
CA LYS A 126 -40.90 1.37 13.17
C LYS A 126 -42.21 1.42 13.97
N ALA A 127 -42.37 2.38 14.87
CA ALA A 127 -43.59 2.56 15.65
C ALA A 127 -44.81 2.84 14.76
N LYS A 128 -44.65 3.65 13.71
CA LYS A 128 -45.72 3.92 12.74
C LYS A 128 -46.15 2.65 11.99
N HIS A 129 -45.19 1.86 11.52
CA HIS A 129 -45.47 0.59 10.86
C HIS A 129 -46.12 -0.42 11.82
N GLU A 130 -45.70 -0.44 13.08
CA GLU A 130 -46.26 -1.33 14.11
C GLU A 130 -47.72 -0.95 14.43
N SER A 131 -48.01 0.35 14.54
CA SER A 131 -49.39 0.85 14.68
C SER A 131 -50.26 0.58 13.46
N GLU A 132 -49.69 0.59 12.25
CA GLU A 132 -50.41 0.28 11.01
C GLU A 132 -50.70 -1.22 10.88
N ILE A 133 -49.85 -2.08 11.47
CA ILE A 133 -50.07 -3.51 11.61
C ILE A 133 -51.12 -3.83 12.67
N GLU A 134 -51.19 -3.09 13.78
CA GLU A 134 -52.18 -3.30 14.85
C GLU A 134 -53.62 -2.88 14.47
N HIS A 135 -53.78 -2.07 13.41
CA HIS A 135 -55.08 -1.58 12.93
C HIS A 135 -55.63 -2.41 11.73
N LEU A 136 -55.00 -3.55 11.42
CA LEU A 136 -55.42 -4.55 10.42
C LEU A 136 -56.04 -5.78 11.09
#